data_AF-A0A7Y5VMR4-F1
#
_entry.id   AF-A0A7Y5VMR4-F1
#
_cell.length_a   1.000
_cell.length_b   1.000
_cell.length_c   1.000
_cell.angle_alpha   90.00
_cell.angle_beta   90.00
_cell.angle_gamma   90.00
#
_symmetry.space_group_name_H-M   'P 1'
#
loop_
_entity.id
_entity.type
_entity.pdbx_description
1 polymer ?
#
loop_
_entity_poly.entity_id
_entity_poly.type
_entity_poly.pdbx_seq_one_letter_code
_entity_poly.pdbx_strand_id
1 'polypeptide(L)'
;MTARTRPVWWPTTSTLRGGLLGGIATASGMALTATSGWLIVRAAERPVILTLLTAIVMVRAFGMARPVFRYWERLVSHDAALRLLAERRTAAYEALIPLTPARLGRRRRSDVLTGVVDDLTDAVDAQVRVTVPVISTALAGGLAIALTMALALPVGLVMLALGVAVTLVSALAAALESRSLPDLLTARAEVNRVSELVASQSGELRAVGGWATAITWLDGAHATLARTTRRISAGRSLA
;
A
#
# COMPACT_ATOMS: atom_id res chain seq x y z
N MET A 1 29.76 5.34 -13.63
CA MET A 1 28.92 5.83 -12.50
C MET A 1 28.05 4.69 -12.01
N THR A 2 28.42 4.07 -10.90
CA THR A 2 27.70 2.97 -10.26
C THR A 2 26.45 3.53 -9.58
N ALA A 3 25.31 3.48 -10.27
CA ALA A 3 24.01 3.78 -9.67
C ALA A 3 23.73 2.74 -8.58
N ARG A 4 24.04 3.10 -7.33
CA ARG A 4 23.77 2.31 -6.15
C ARG A 4 22.24 2.25 -6.03
N THR A 5 21.61 1.19 -6.54
CA THR A 5 20.17 0.94 -6.45
C THR A 5 19.83 0.72 -4.98
N ARG A 6 19.63 1.81 -4.24
CA ARG A 6 19.04 1.76 -2.91
C ARG A 6 17.68 1.10 -3.06
N PRO A 7 17.43 -0.03 -2.39
CA PRO A 7 16.23 -0.76 -2.67
C PRO A 7 15.01 0.02 -2.14
N VAL A 8 13.89 -0.09 -2.86
CA VAL A 8 12.72 0.82 -2.83
C VAL A 8 12.14 1.05 -1.43
N TRP A 9 12.36 0.12 -0.51
CA TRP A 9 11.87 0.10 0.87
C TRP A 9 12.73 0.83 1.91
N TRP A 10 13.87 1.46 1.58
CA TRP A 10 14.70 2.07 2.63
C TRP A 10 14.02 3.29 3.27
N PRO A 11 13.93 3.34 4.62
CA PRO A 11 13.31 4.46 5.32
C PRO A 11 14.20 5.70 5.19
N THR A 12 13.66 6.72 4.52
CA THR A 12 14.18 8.09 4.60
C THR A 12 13.84 8.66 5.97
N THR A 13 14.63 9.61 6.48
CA THR A 13 14.38 10.30 7.75
C THR A 13 12.99 10.94 7.81
N SER A 14 12.46 11.41 6.68
CA SER A 14 11.11 11.93 6.55
C SER A 14 10.03 10.85 6.72
N THR A 15 10.21 9.66 6.13
CA THR A 15 9.28 8.53 6.31
C THR A 15 9.30 7.99 7.74
N LEU A 16 10.45 8.05 8.42
CA LEU A 16 10.53 7.68 9.84
C LEU A 16 9.75 8.66 10.72
N ARG A 17 9.88 9.97 10.47
CA ARG A 17 9.09 11.01 11.15
C ARG A 17 7.59 10.85 10.90
N GLY A 18 7.20 10.57 9.66
CA GLY A 18 5.82 10.25 9.30
C GLY A 18 5.31 9.02 10.07
N GLY A 19 6.07 7.93 10.08
CA GLY A 19 5.72 6.71 10.81
C GLY A 19 5.59 6.91 12.32
N LEU A 20 6.46 7.72 12.93
CA LEU A 20 6.38 8.09 14.35
C LEU A 20 5.09 8.87 14.65
N LEU A 21 4.77 9.89 13.85
CA LEU A 21 3.54 10.67 14.00
C LEU A 21 2.30 9.80 13.82
N GLY A 22 2.31 8.90 12.83
CA GLY A 22 1.24 7.93 12.62
C GLY A 22 1.11 6.93 13.77
N GLY A 23 2.24 6.52 14.37
CA GLY A 23 2.28 5.70 15.57
C GLY A 23 1.62 6.40 16.75
N ILE A 24 1.96 7.67 17.00
CA ILE A 24 1.35 8.49 18.05
C ILE A 24 -0.14 8.70 17.80
N ALA A 25 -0.54 8.95 16.55
CA ALA A 25 -1.96 9.09 16.18
C ALA A 25 -2.75 7.80 16.46
N THR A 26 -2.17 6.65 16.13
CA THR A 26 -2.79 5.33 16.33
C THR A 26 -2.83 4.97 17.81
N ALA A 27 -1.76 5.22 18.55
CA ALA A 27 -1.68 5.04 20.00
C ALA A 27 -2.69 5.94 20.73
N SER A 28 -2.89 7.19 20.28
CA SER A 28 -3.94 8.07 20.82
C SER A 28 -5.33 7.49 20.61
N GLY A 29 -5.58 6.85 19.47
CA GLY A 29 -6.82 6.10 19.22
C GLY A 29 -7.01 4.91 20.17
N MET A 30 -5.97 4.13 20.41
CA MET A 30 -6.00 3.02 21.37
C MET A 30 -6.24 3.53 22.81
N ALA A 31 -5.56 4.60 23.21
CA ALA A 31 -5.72 5.24 24.50
C ALA A 31 -7.14 5.79 24.69
N LEU A 32 -7.74 6.37 23.65
CA LEU A 32 -9.15 6.78 23.65
C LEU A 32 -10.08 5.59 23.94
N THR A 33 -9.92 4.47 23.23
CA THR A 33 -10.74 3.28 23.44
C THR A 33 -10.55 2.69 24.83
N ALA A 34 -9.30 2.61 25.31
CA ALA A 34 -8.98 2.08 26.64
C ALA A 34 -9.55 2.96 27.76
N THR A 35 -9.35 4.28 27.69
CA THR A 35 -9.91 5.24 28.67
C THR A 35 -11.43 5.25 28.67
N SER A 36 -12.05 5.15 27.48
CA SER A 36 -13.51 5.04 27.36
C SER A 36 -14.03 3.76 28.02
N GLY A 37 -13.39 2.62 27.78
CA GLY A 37 -13.74 1.35 28.41
C GLY A 37 -13.63 1.40 29.93
N TRP A 38 -12.53 1.95 30.45
CA TRP A 38 -12.34 2.16 31.90
C TRP A 38 -13.42 3.07 32.49
N LEU A 39 -13.77 4.16 31.80
CA LEU A 39 -14.79 5.10 32.23
C LEU A 39 -16.16 4.44 32.31
N ILE A 40 -16.52 3.59 31.34
CA ILE A 40 -17.79 2.84 31.34
C ILE A 40 -17.87 1.92 32.57
N VAL A 41 -16.81 1.13 32.82
CA VAL A 41 -16.76 0.22 33.97
C VAL A 41 -16.86 0.99 35.29
N ARG A 42 -16.11 2.09 35.44
CA ARG A 42 -16.17 2.92 36.64
C ARG A 42 -17.48 3.65 36.82
N ALA A 43 -18.11 4.11 35.75
CA ALA A 43 -19.42 4.75 35.84
C ALA A 43 -20.52 3.78 36.30
N ALA A 44 -20.40 2.48 35.98
CA ALA A 44 -21.34 1.46 36.43
C ALA A 44 -21.36 1.28 37.96
N GLU A 45 -20.22 1.55 38.64
CA GLU A 45 -20.12 1.54 40.10
C GLU A 45 -20.83 2.74 40.77
N ARG A 46 -21.38 3.67 39.98
CA ARG A 46 -22.01 4.93 40.42
C ARG A 46 -21.17 5.77 41.41
N PRO A 47 -19.87 6.04 41.15
CA PRO A 47 -19.07 6.92 41.96
C PRO A 47 -19.47 8.40 41.77
N VAL A 48 -18.98 9.27 42.65
CA VAL A 48 -19.14 10.73 42.51
C VAL A 48 -18.45 11.20 41.23
N ILE A 49 -19.14 12.00 40.41
CA ILE A 49 -18.68 12.41 39.06
C ILE A 49 -17.29 13.06 39.04
N LEU A 50 -16.88 13.71 40.14
CA LEU A 50 -15.58 14.36 40.29
C LEU A 50 -14.42 13.37 40.10
N THR A 51 -14.58 12.08 40.47
CA THR A 51 -13.54 11.06 40.28
C THR A 51 -13.37 10.64 38.82
N LEU A 52 -14.34 10.97 37.96
CA LEU A 52 -14.35 10.62 36.54
C LEU A 52 -13.88 11.77 35.64
N LEU A 53 -13.78 13.00 36.17
CA LEU A 53 -13.44 14.20 35.39
C LEU A 53 -12.10 14.05 34.65
N THR A 54 -11.09 13.47 35.29
CA THR A 54 -9.78 13.21 34.67
C THR A 54 -9.92 12.30 33.45
N ALA A 55 -10.67 11.21 33.55
CA ALA A 55 -10.92 10.31 32.42
C ALA A 55 -11.72 11.00 31.31
N ILE A 56 -12.73 11.82 31.63
CA ILE A 56 -13.50 12.59 30.64
C ILE A 56 -12.60 13.55 29.86
N VAL A 57 -11.71 14.27 30.55
CA VAL A 57 -10.75 15.19 29.92
C VAL A 57 -9.76 14.41 29.06
N MET A 58 -9.25 13.27 29.52
CA MET A 58 -8.35 12.42 28.75
C MET A 58 -9.01 11.89 27.46
N VAL A 59 -10.27 11.45 27.53
CA VAL A 59 -11.03 11.03 26.34
C VAL A 59 -11.11 12.17 25.32
N ARG A 60 -11.40 13.41 25.76
CA ARG A 60 -11.42 14.58 24.87
C ARG A 60 -10.04 14.88 24.29
N ALA A 61 -9.00 14.85 25.13
CA ALA A 61 -7.63 15.10 24.71
C ALA A 61 -7.17 14.08 23.65
N PHE A 62 -7.40 12.78 23.87
CA PHE A 62 -7.08 11.74 22.88
C PHE A 62 -7.95 11.82 21.62
N GLY A 63 -9.22 12.21 21.78
CA GLY A 63 -10.13 12.46 20.67
C GLY A 63 -9.66 13.58 19.73
N MET A 64 -9.00 14.62 20.27
CA MET A 64 -8.38 15.70 19.50
C MET A 64 -6.97 15.37 19.02
N ALA A 65 -6.17 14.69 19.85
CA ALA A 65 -4.80 14.30 19.52
C ALA A 65 -4.73 13.40 18.29
N ARG A 66 -5.61 12.39 18.20
CA ARG A 66 -5.65 11.44 17.08
C ARG A 66 -5.74 12.12 15.71
N PRO A 67 -6.74 12.98 15.41
CA PRO A 67 -6.84 13.66 14.12
C PRO A 67 -5.72 14.67 13.89
N VAL A 68 -5.24 15.36 14.94
CA VAL A 68 -4.10 16.30 14.82
C VAL A 68 -2.85 15.53 14.38
N PHE A 69 -2.41 14.51 15.11
CA PHE A 69 -1.21 13.76 14.73
C PHE A 69 -1.36 13.06 13.37
N ARG A 70 -2.57 12.59 13.03
CA ARG A 70 -2.85 12.02 11.70
C ARG A 70 -2.73 13.04 10.58
N TYR A 71 -3.13 14.29 10.82
CA TYR A 71 -2.95 15.37 9.86
C TYR A 71 -1.46 15.67 9.62
N TRP A 72 -0.70 15.78 10.71
CA TRP A 72 0.74 16.03 10.64
C TRP A 72 1.50 14.88 9.96
N GLU A 73 1.15 13.63 10.27
CA GLU A 73 1.64 12.44 9.56
C GLU A 73 1.41 12.55 8.05
N ARG A 74 0.17 12.88 7.64
CA ARG A 74 -0.18 13.02 6.22
C ARG A 74 0.62 14.13 5.56
N LEU A 75 0.81 15.27 6.22
CA LEU A 75 1.57 16.38 5.66
C LEU A 75 3.04 16.02 5.44
N VAL A 76 3.68 15.41 6.44
CA VAL A 76 5.11 15.01 6.39
C VAL A 76 5.34 13.89 5.37
N SER A 77 4.46 12.89 5.33
CA SER A 77 4.57 11.78 4.38
C SER A 77 4.32 12.23 2.94
N HIS A 78 3.36 13.12 2.72
CA HIS A 78 3.05 13.61 1.38
C HIS A 78 4.15 14.55 0.84
N ASP A 79 4.68 15.46 1.66
CA ASP A 79 5.82 16.30 1.27
C ASP A 79 7.03 15.44 0.86
N ALA A 80 7.32 14.40 1.64
CA ALA A 80 8.39 13.46 1.33
C ALA A 80 8.16 12.73 0.00
N ALA A 81 6.93 12.31 -0.26
CA ALA A 81 6.55 11.62 -1.48
C ALA A 81 6.70 12.51 -2.72
N LEU A 82 6.18 13.74 -2.64
CA LEU A 82 6.22 14.70 -3.74
C LEU A 82 7.66 15.11 -4.07
N ARG A 83 8.49 15.35 -3.05
CA ARG A 83 9.91 15.67 -3.24
C ARG A 83 10.66 14.52 -3.91
N LEU A 84 10.44 13.29 -3.45
CA LEU A 84 11.04 12.09 -4.05
C LEU A 84 10.58 11.90 -5.51
N LEU A 85 9.30 12.12 -5.80
CA LEU A 85 8.76 12.02 -7.15
C LEU A 85 9.40 13.06 -8.08
N ALA A 86 9.60 14.29 -7.62
CA ALA A 86 10.24 15.35 -8.39
C ALA A 86 11.71 15.03 -8.71
N GLU A 87 12.48 14.55 -7.72
CA GLU A 87 13.88 14.13 -7.91
C GLU A 87 13.99 12.96 -8.90
N ARG A 88 13.12 11.96 -8.74
CA ARG A 88 13.13 10.75 -9.56
C ARG A 88 12.71 11.02 -11.01
N ARG A 89 11.69 11.85 -11.23
CA ARG A 89 11.31 12.28 -12.59
C ARG A 89 12.46 13.00 -13.26
N THR A 90 13.09 13.96 -12.59
CA THR A 90 14.22 14.72 -13.15
C THR A 90 15.38 13.79 -13.57
N ALA A 91 15.79 12.87 -12.68
CA ALA A 91 16.84 11.91 -12.97
C ALA A 91 16.50 10.96 -14.13
N ALA A 92 15.23 10.56 -14.24
CA ALA A 92 14.76 9.71 -15.33
C ALA A 92 14.77 10.46 -16.68
N TYR A 93 14.30 11.71 -16.70
CA TYR A 93 14.37 12.56 -17.89
C TYR A 93 15.82 12.81 -18.33
N GLU A 94 16.72 13.11 -17.38
CA GLU A 94 18.16 13.31 -17.66
C GLU A 94 18.81 12.07 -18.24
N ALA A 95 18.42 10.86 -17.79
CA ALA A 95 18.88 9.61 -18.37
C ALA A 95 18.27 9.30 -19.75
N LEU A 96 17.04 9.78 -20.03
CA LEU A 96 16.34 9.54 -21.29
C LEU A 96 16.75 10.48 -22.43
N ILE A 97 17.07 11.74 -22.12
CA ILE A 97 17.44 12.77 -23.11
C ILE A 97 18.59 12.28 -24.04
N PRO A 98 19.71 11.75 -23.53
CA PRO A 98 20.85 11.29 -24.34
C PRO A 98 20.56 10.08 -25.22
N LEU A 99 19.49 9.32 -24.94
CA LEU A 99 19.12 8.12 -25.69
C LEU A 99 18.33 8.43 -26.98
N THR A 100 18.01 9.71 -27.21
CA THR A 100 17.36 10.17 -28.44
C THR A 100 18.33 10.86 -29.41
N PRO A 101 18.24 10.63 -30.75
CA PRO A 101 17.09 10.12 -31.52
C PRO A 101 17.20 8.68 -32.05
N ALA A 102 18.37 8.03 -32.01
CA ALA A 102 18.62 6.81 -32.79
C ALA A 102 18.70 5.48 -32.01
N ARG A 103 18.64 5.49 -30.66
CA ARG A 103 18.91 4.29 -29.83
C ARG A 103 17.69 3.61 -29.22
N LEU A 104 16.47 4.10 -29.45
CA LEU A 104 15.25 3.55 -28.82
C LEU A 104 14.62 2.34 -29.55
N GLY A 105 15.18 1.91 -30.68
CA GLY A 105 14.68 0.74 -31.42
C GLY A 105 13.23 0.89 -31.91
N ARG A 106 12.52 -0.24 -32.07
CA ARG A 106 11.16 -0.30 -32.63
C ARG A 106 10.04 0.01 -31.62
N ARG A 107 10.37 0.47 -30.40
CA ARG A 107 9.38 0.82 -29.37
C ARG A 107 8.97 2.28 -29.53
N ARG A 108 7.67 2.58 -29.44
CA ARG A 108 7.20 3.97 -29.48
C ARG A 108 7.80 4.74 -28.30
N ARG A 109 8.32 5.94 -28.59
CA ARG A 109 8.93 6.84 -27.60
C ARG A 109 7.96 7.21 -26.47
N SER A 110 6.66 7.28 -26.78
CA SER A 110 5.58 7.46 -25.82
C SER A 110 5.54 6.35 -24.78
N ASP A 111 5.63 5.10 -25.21
CA ASP A 111 5.38 3.94 -24.36
C ASP A 111 6.53 3.71 -23.38
N VAL A 112 7.76 4.00 -23.82
CA VAL A 112 8.96 3.96 -22.96
C VAL A 112 8.89 5.05 -21.90
N LEU A 113 8.44 6.26 -22.26
CA LEU A 113 8.31 7.35 -21.31
C LEU A 113 7.19 7.10 -20.29
N THR A 114 6.03 6.65 -20.75
CA THR A 114 4.89 6.32 -19.88
C THR A 114 5.24 5.20 -18.92
N GLY A 115 5.86 4.11 -19.39
CA GLY A 115 6.29 3.00 -18.53
C GLY A 115 7.28 3.42 -17.45
N VAL A 116 8.27 4.27 -17.78
CA VAL A 116 9.22 4.78 -16.79
C VAL A 116 8.52 5.68 -15.76
N VAL A 117 7.59 6.54 -16.18
CA VAL A 117 6.85 7.41 -15.25
C VAL A 117 5.94 6.61 -14.33
N ASP A 118 5.27 5.58 -14.85
CA ASP A 118 4.39 4.71 -14.08
C ASP A 118 5.21 3.90 -13.04
N ASP A 119 6.31 3.27 -13.45
CA ASP A 119 7.20 2.53 -12.54
C ASP A 119 7.76 3.41 -11.40
N LEU A 120 8.10 4.66 -11.70
CA LEU A 120 8.57 5.61 -10.68
C LEU A 120 7.45 6.04 -9.73
N THR A 121 6.24 6.20 -10.26
CA THR A 121 5.06 6.56 -9.46
C THR A 121 4.72 5.42 -8.50
N ASP A 122 4.73 4.17 -8.99
CA ASP A 122 4.49 2.98 -8.19
C ASP A 122 5.52 2.81 -7.06
N ALA A 123 6.81 3.06 -7.36
CA ALA A 123 7.87 2.99 -6.35
C ALA A 123 7.69 4.04 -5.24
N VAL A 124 7.27 5.26 -5.57
CA VAL A 124 7.01 6.33 -4.60
C VAL A 124 5.75 6.02 -3.78
N ASP A 125 4.68 5.58 -4.43
CA ASP A 125 3.41 5.29 -3.76
C ASP A 125 3.55 4.10 -2.79
N ALA A 126 4.32 3.08 -3.16
CA ALA A 126 4.66 1.96 -2.28
C ALA A 126 5.37 2.44 -1.00
N GLN A 127 6.30 3.39 -1.10
CA GLN A 127 7.03 3.88 0.07
C GLN A 127 6.13 4.60 1.08
N VAL A 128 5.10 5.32 0.62
CA VAL A 128 4.16 6.02 1.50
C VAL A 128 3.09 5.08 2.04
N ARG A 129 2.56 4.19 1.19
CA ARG A 129 1.43 3.31 1.52
C ARG A 129 1.82 2.07 2.30
N VAL A 130 3.09 1.66 2.27
CA VAL A 130 3.55 0.47 2.99
C VAL A 130 4.39 0.87 4.19
N THR A 131 5.45 1.64 3.99
CA THR A 131 6.43 1.90 5.06
C THR A 131 5.83 2.71 6.22
N VAL A 132 5.05 3.76 5.93
CA VAL A 132 4.45 4.60 6.98
C VAL A 132 3.39 3.82 7.80
N PRO A 133 2.45 3.09 7.18
CA PRO A 133 1.52 2.22 7.92
C PRO A 133 2.21 1.11 8.71
N VAL A 134 3.25 0.46 8.17
CA VAL A 134 3.97 -0.59 8.88
C VAL A 134 4.68 -0.04 10.13
N ILE A 135 5.39 1.09 10.00
CA ILE A 135 6.07 1.71 11.15
C ILE A 135 5.06 2.16 12.20
N SER A 136 3.98 2.83 11.79
CA SER A 136 2.96 3.34 12.72
C SER A 136 2.23 2.22 13.47
N THR A 137 1.86 1.14 12.77
CA THR A 137 1.21 -0.04 13.38
C THR A 137 2.15 -0.81 14.29
N ALA A 138 3.42 -1.01 13.89
CA ALA A 138 4.42 -1.67 14.72
C ALA A 138 4.70 -0.88 16.01
N LEU A 139 4.84 0.45 15.92
CA LEU A 139 5.05 1.31 17.08
C LEU A 139 3.84 1.32 18.02
N ALA A 140 2.64 1.59 17.48
CA ALA A 140 1.43 1.69 18.30
C ALA A 140 1.03 0.33 18.89
N GLY A 141 1.06 -0.73 18.09
CA GLY A 141 0.76 -2.09 18.51
C GLY A 141 1.79 -2.62 19.51
N GLY A 142 3.09 -2.41 19.24
CA GLY A 142 4.17 -2.78 20.16
C GLY A 142 4.05 -2.08 21.52
N LEU A 143 3.76 -0.77 21.52
CA LEU A 143 3.52 -0.01 22.74
C LEU A 143 2.30 -0.55 23.51
N ALA A 144 1.19 -0.83 22.83
CA ALA A 144 -0.01 -1.36 23.45
C ALA A 144 0.23 -2.75 24.07
N ILE A 145 0.92 -3.64 23.36
CA ILE A 145 1.28 -4.98 23.87
C ILE A 145 2.21 -4.87 25.07
N ALA A 146 3.26 -4.04 24.99
CA ALA A 146 4.23 -3.87 26.07
C ALA A 146 3.58 -3.31 27.35
N LEU A 147 2.75 -2.28 27.22
CA LEU A 147 1.99 -1.72 28.35
C LEU A 147 1.04 -2.75 28.95
N THR A 148 0.36 -3.52 28.11
CA THR A 148 -0.57 -4.55 28.58
C THR A 148 0.15 -5.70 29.27
N MET A 149 1.30 -6.15 28.75
CA MET A 149 2.14 -7.16 29.42
C MET A 149 2.64 -6.68 30.79
N ALA A 150 2.99 -5.40 30.92
CA ALA A 150 3.42 -4.82 32.19
C ALA A 150 2.30 -4.78 33.24
N LEU A 151 1.05 -4.58 32.82
CA LEU A 151 -0.13 -4.55 33.71
C LEU A 151 -0.68 -5.95 34.00
N ALA A 152 -0.78 -6.79 32.98
CA ALA A 152 -1.37 -8.12 33.03
C ALA A 152 -0.72 -9.03 31.99
N LEU A 153 0.32 -9.76 32.42
CA LEU A 153 1.11 -10.64 31.56
C LEU A 153 0.27 -11.61 30.71
N PRO A 154 -0.76 -12.31 31.25
CA PRO A 154 -1.57 -13.23 30.43
C PRO A 154 -2.32 -12.53 29.29
N VAL A 155 -2.86 -11.33 29.53
CA VAL A 155 -3.60 -10.56 28.52
C VAL A 155 -2.65 -10.07 27.42
N GLY A 156 -1.48 -9.58 27.81
CA GLY A 156 -0.45 -9.16 26.87
C GLY A 156 0.05 -10.30 25.98
N LEU A 157 0.19 -11.52 26.52
CA LEU A 157 0.53 -12.71 25.73
C LEU A 157 -0.54 -13.08 24.70
N VAL A 158 -1.83 -12.98 25.06
CA VAL A 158 -2.93 -13.20 24.11
C VAL A 158 -2.91 -12.16 22.99
N MET A 159 -2.68 -10.88 23.31
CA MET A 159 -2.55 -9.82 22.30
C MET A 159 -1.36 -10.06 21.36
N LEU A 160 -0.22 -10.49 21.90
CA LEU A 160 0.96 -10.83 21.12
C LEU A 160 0.67 -12.02 20.19
N ALA A 161 0.07 -13.09 20.71
CA ALA A 161 -0.28 -14.28 19.94
C ALA A 161 -1.23 -13.93 18.78
N LEU A 162 -2.25 -13.09 19.03
CA LEU A 162 -3.16 -12.62 18.01
C LEU A 162 -2.46 -11.76 16.95
N GLY A 163 -1.57 -10.85 17.37
CA GLY A 163 -0.77 -10.04 16.45
C GLY A 163 0.13 -10.88 15.55
N VAL A 164 0.78 -11.91 16.12
CA VAL A 164 1.60 -12.87 15.37
C VAL A 164 0.73 -13.67 14.40
N ALA A 165 -0.43 -14.18 14.84
CA ALA A 165 -1.34 -14.94 13.99
C ALA A 165 -1.82 -14.12 12.78
N VAL A 166 -2.24 -12.87 13.01
CA VAL A 166 -2.65 -11.96 11.93
C VAL A 166 -1.50 -11.69 10.96
N THR A 167 -0.28 -11.50 11.47
CA THR A 167 0.91 -11.29 10.63
C THR A 167 1.23 -12.53 9.79
N LEU A 168 1.15 -13.72 10.38
CA LEU A 168 1.39 -14.99 9.69
C LEU A 168 0.34 -15.26 8.60
N VAL A 169 -0.95 -15.06 8.91
CA VAL A 169 -2.03 -15.21 7.93
C VAL A 169 -1.87 -14.23 6.77
N SER A 170 -1.53 -12.96 7.08
CA SER A 170 -1.28 -11.95 6.05
C SER A 170 -0.06 -12.29 5.19
N ALA A 171 1.02 -12.78 5.81
CA ALA A 171 2.23 -13.20 5.09
C ALA A 171 1.97 -14.43 4.22
N LEU A 172 1.18 -15.40 4.71
CA LEU A 172 0.75 -16.56 3.94
C LEU A 172 -0.11 -16.14 2.75
N ALA A 173 -1.09 -15.26 2.96
CA ALA A 173 -1.91 -14.71 1.88
C ALA A 173 -1.04 -14.04 0.80
N ALA A 174 -0.07 -13.21 1.21
CA ALA A 174 0.86 -12.57 0.27
C ALA A 174 1.76 -13.59 -0.45
N ALA A 175 2.23 -14.63 0.23
CA ALA A 175 3.04 -15.69 -0.36
C ALA A 175 2.26 -16.54 -1.37
N LEU A 176 0.98 -16.82 -1.09
CA LEU A 176 0.10 -17.53 -2.02
C LEU A 176 -0.24 -16.65 -3.24
N GLU A 177 -0.51 -15.36 -3.02
CA GLU A 177 -0.83 -14.41 -4.08
C GLU A 177 0.34 -14.15 -5.03
N SER A 178 1.54 -13.94 -4.49
CA SER A 178 2.75 -13.68 -5.28
C SER A 178 3.08 -14.78 -6.28
N ARG A 179 2.72 -16.04 -6.01
CA ARG A 179 2.88 -17.16 -6.94
C ARG A 179 1.97 -17.06 -8.16
N SER A 180 0.81 -16.42 -8.01
CA SER A 180 -0.22 -16.30 -9.05
C SER A 180 -0.20 -14.97 -9.80
N LEU A 181 0.56 -14.01 -9.28
CA LEU A 181 0.72 -12.68 -9.85
C LEU A 181 1.34 -12.69 -11.26
N PRO A 182 2.40 -13.48 -11.56
CA PRO A 182 2.98 -13.52 -12.90
C PRO A 182 1.96 -13.96 -13.96
N ASP A 183 1.19 -15.02 -13.67
CA ASP A 183 0.17 -15.55 -14.57
C ASP A 183 -0.92 -14.50 -14.87
N LEU A 184 -1.34 -13.72 -13.87
CA LEU A 184 -2.27 -12.61 -14.06
C LEU A 184 -1.68 -11.50 -14.92
N LEU A 185 -0.43 -11.10 -14.65
CA LEU A 185 0.25 -10.04 -15.38
C LEU A 185 0.46 -10.44 -16.84
N THR A 186 0.84 -11.69 -17.11
CA THR A 186 0.97 -12.21 -18.49
C THR A 186 -0.38 -12.25 -19.20
N ALA A 187 -1.44 -12.74 -18.54
CA ALA A 187 -2.78 -12.77 -19.15
C ALA A 187 -3.31 -11.35 -19.44
N ARG A 188 -3.03 -10.38 -18.57
CA ARG A 188 -3.42 -8.98 -18.78
C ARG A 188 -2.58 -8.28 -19.84
N ALA A 189 -1.28 -8.56 -19.88
CA ALA A 189 -0.39 -8.06 -20.93
C ALA A 189 -0.83 -8.55 -22.31
N GLU A 190 -1.29 -9.80 -22.42
CA GLU A 190 -1.79 -10.35 -23.68
C GLU A 190 -3.08 -9.66 -24.14
N VAL A 191 -4.02 -9.41 -23.23
CA VAL A 191 -5.24 -8.61 -23.54
C VAL A 191 -4.88 -7.22 -24.04
N ASN A 192 -3.96 -6.52 -23.37
CA ASN A 192 -3.51 -5.19 -23.79
C ASN A 192 -2.83 -5.24 -25.16
N ARG A 193 -1.96 -6.23 -25.41
CA ARG A 193 -1.25 -6.41 -26.68
C ARG A 193 -2.21 -6.61 -27.84
N VAL A 194 -3.21 -7.49 -27.68
CA VAL A 194 -4.20 -7.78 -28.73
C VAL A 194 -5.16 -6.61 -28.91
N SER A 195 -5.57 -5.95 -27.82
CA SER A 195 -6.41 -4.74 -27.88
C SER A 195 -5.72 -3.62 -28.65
N GLU A 196 -4.44 -3.37 -28.38
CA GLU A 196 -3.63 -2.37 -29.10
C GLU A 196 -3.49 -2.73 -30.58
N LEU A 197 -3.28 -4.00 -30.92
CA LEU A 197 -3.24 -4.45 -32.32
C LEU A 197 -4.56 -4.18 -33.05
N VAL A 198 -5.69 -4.54 -32.43
CA VAL A 198 -7.04 -4.35 -33.00
C VAL A 198 -7.36 -2.85 -33.16
N ALA A 199 -7.01 -2.04 -32.17
CA ALA A 199 -7.27 -0.60 -32.18
C ALA A 199 -6.38 0.13 -33.20
N SER A 200 -5.07 -0.15 -33.21
CA SER A 200 -4.10 0.56 -34.03
C SER A 200 -4.07 0.11 -35.51
N GLN A 201 -4.42 -1.14 -35.81
CA GLN A 201 -4.35 -1.71 -37.17
C GLN A 201 -5.72 -2.15 -37.72
N SER A 202 -6.81 -1.57 -37.24
CA SER A 202 -8.17 -1.95 -37.66
C SER A 202 -8.40 -1.92 -39.18
N GLY A 203 -7.87 -0.91 -39.88
CA GLY A 203 -7.98 -0.78 -41.33
C GLY A 203 -7.22 -1.87 -42.09
N GLU A 204 -5.98 -2.15 -41.70
CA GLU A 204 -5.14 -3.20 -42.30
C GLU A 204 -5.75 -4.60 -42.08
N LEU A 205 -6.24 -4.86 -40.87
CA LEU A 205 -6.92 -6.11 -40.52
C LEU A 205 -8.19 -6.32 -41.35
N ARG A 206 -8.96 -5.27 -41.63
CA ARG A 206 -10.13 -5.36 -42.51
C ARG A 206 -9.75 -5.55 -43.97
N ALA A 207 -8.70 -4.87 -44.44
CA ALA A 207 -8.24 -4.97 -45.83
C ALA A 207 -7.78 -6.38 -46.21
N VAL A 208 -7.15 -7.11 -45.28
CA VAL A 208 -6.71 -8.50 -45.48
C VAL A 208 -7.79 -9.53 -45.10
N GLY A 209 -8.97 -9.10 -44.66
CA GLY A 209 -10.04 -9.98 -44.18
C GLY A 209 -9.74 -10.66 -42.82
N GLY A 210 -8.69 -10.23 -42.12
CA GLY A 210 -8.25 -10.77 -40.83
C GLY A 210 -9.02 -10.28 -39.60
N TRP A 211 -10.02 -9.40 -39.78
CA TRP A 211 -10.79 -8.82 -38.67
C TRP A 211 -11.46 -9.87 -37.77
N ALA A 212 -12.12 -10.87 -38.36
CA ALA A 212 -12.78 -11.93 -37.60
C ALA A 212 -11.76 -12.71 -36.74
N THR A 213 -10.60 -13.02 -37.32
CA THR A 213 -9.50 -13.70 -36.61
C THR A 213 -8.96 -12.84 -35.45
N ALA A 214 -8.77 -11.55 -35.66
CA ALA A 214 -8.29 -10.65 -34.62
C ALA A 214 -9.25 -10.55 -33.42
N ILE A 215 -10.57 -10.54 -33.67
CA ILE A 215 -11.58 -10.58 -32.60
C ILE A 215 -11.52 -11.91 -31.84
N THR A 216 -11.34 -13.05 -32.52
CA THR A 216 -11.18 -14.34 -31.82
C THR A 216 -9.93 -14.40 -30.92
N TRP A 217 -8.83 -13.74 -31.31
CA TRP A 217 -7.66 -13.61 -30.45
C TRP A 217 -7.96 -12.79 -29.19
N LEU A 218 -8.72 -11.70 -29.34
CA LEU A 218 -9.12 -10.85 -28.22
C LEU A 218 -10.04 -11.60 -27.25
N ASP A 219 -11.03 -12.32 -27.77
CA ASP A 219 -11.92 -13.17 -26.97
C ASP A 219 -11.15 -14.27 -26.22
N GLY A 220 -10.19 -14.91 -26.89
CA GLY A 220 -9.30 -15.91 -26.27
C GLY A 220 -8.42 -15.32 -25.15
N ALA A 221 -7.90 -14.11 -25.35
CA ALA A 221 -7.14 -13.39 -24.33
C ALA A 221 -8.02 -13.02 -23.12
N HIS A 222 -9.21 -12.47 -23.36
CA HIS A 222 -10.20 -12.17 -22.31
C HIS A 222 -10.63 -13.43 -21.54
N ALA A 223 -10.90 -14.54 -22.24
CA ALA A 223 -11.26 -15.81 -21.61
C ALA A 223 -10.13 -16.36 -20.74
N THR A 224 -8.88 -16.20 -21.16
CA THR A 224 -7.70 -16.60 -20.37
C THR A 224 -7.55 -15.72 -19.14
N LEU A 225 -7.67 -14.40 -19.26
CA LEU A 225 -7.67 -13.48 -18.12
C LEU A 225 -8.81 -13.80 -17.14
N ALA A 226 -10.02 -14.06 -17.63
CA ALA A 226 -11.16 -14.41 -16.81
C ALA A 226 -10.96 -15.73 -16.05
N ARG A 227 -10.39 -16.75 -16.69
CA ARG A 227 -10.06 -18.03 -16.05
C ARG A 227 -9.00 -17.87 -14.96
N THR A 228 -7.91 -17.15 -15.23
CA THR A 228 -6.85 -16.88 -14.25
C THR A 228 -7.39 -16.10 -13.06
N THR A 229 -8.20 -15.06 -13.32
CA THR A 229 -8.86 -14.27 -12.27
C THR A 229 -9.78 -15.13 -11.41
N ARG A 230 -10.62 -15.98 -12.02
CA ARG A 230 -11.52 -16.89 -11.28
C ARG A 230 -10.77 -17.90 -10.43
N ARG A 231 -9.66 -18.46 -10.94
CA ARG A 231 -8.81 -19.40 -10.20
C ARG A 231 -8.20 -18.74 -8.96
N ILE A 232 -7.78 -17.49 -9.09
CA ILE A 232 -7.19 -16.74 -7.98
C ILE A 232 -8.25 -16.30 -6.98
N SER A 233 -9.42 -15.85 -7.44
CA SER A 233 -10.53 -15.53 -6.53
C SER A 233 -11.02 -16.76 -5.76
N ALA A 234 -11.07 -17.92 -6.40
CA ALA A 234 -11.42 -19.18 -5.72
C ALA A 234 -10.36 -19.56 -4.67
N GLY A 235 -9.07 -19.41 -4.99
CA GLY A 235 -7.98 -19.59 -4.02
C GLY A 235 -8.06 -18.63 -2.83
N ARG A 236 -8.44 -17.37 -3.07
CA ARG A 236 -8.64 -16.36 -2.01
C ARG A 236 -9.83 -16.65 -1.11
N SER A 237 -10.90 -17.27 -1.61
CA SER A 237 -12.07 -17.60 -0.78
C SER A 237 -11.83 -18.74 0.21
N LEU A 238 -10.73 -19.49 0.04
CA LEU A 238 -10.37 -20.63 0.88
C LEU A 238 -9.31 -20.29 1.95
N ALA A 239 -8.73 -19.09 1.89
CA ALA A 239 -7.69 -18.59 2.82
C ALA A 239 -8.28 -17.55 3.77
#